data_AF-A0A925FMW4-F1
#
_entry.id   AF-A0A925FMW4-F1
#
_cell.length_a   1.000
_cell.length_b   1.000
_cell.length_c   1.000
_cell.angle_alpha   90.00
_cell.angle_beta   90.00
_cell.angle_gamma   90.00
#
_symmetry.space_group_name_H-M   'P 1'
#
loop_
_entity.id
_entity.type
_entity.pdbx_description
1 polymer ?
#
loop_
_entity_poly.entity_id
_entity_poly.type
_entity_poly.pdbx_seq_one_letter_code
_entity_poly.pdbx_strand_id
1 'polypeptide(L)'
;MQGRRERPILYRKDRIIHDLSHAHPPPDPRVARRRGSTHPPVDLYPPASRETIRNLPGWYLKPPTDDNYLFAPATAVSRDVQVAINKAQADARNAIAQQLEVKYGALNKRFVEEVGREGSQLLDQYTQVYKGVVSTTLYGSRPRQQILRTEGSVYRAIILMELPVGEMSRKLLEQIRAQEQLYTRFRSGEAFKELDAEVKRYEEWKKQQGIR
;
A
#
# COMPACT_ATOMS: atom_id res chain seq x y z
N MET A 1 -29.68 82.68 -7.87
CA MET A 1 -30.53 83.35 -8.88
C MET A 1 -31.85 82.62 -8.98
N GLN A 2 -32.92 83.41 -9.01
CA GLN A 2 -34.34 83.05 -9.08
C GLN A 2 -34.70 82.06 -10.19
N GLY A 3 -35.80 81.33 -9.95
CA GLY A 3 -36.77 80.90 -10.97
C GLY A 3 -37.68 79.78 -10.46
N ARG A 4 -38.65 80.05 -9.56
CA ARG A 4 -40.11 80.26 -9.87
C ARG A 4 -40.75 79.04 -10.56
N ARG A 5 -41.88 78.44 -10.18
CA ARG A 5 -43.06 78.76 -9.33
C ARG A 5 -43.78 77.41 -9.09
N GLU A 6 -44.22 77.07 -7.87
CA GLU A 6 -45.62 77.11 -7.39
C GLU A 6 -46.70 76.49 -8.32
N ARG A 7 -47.68 75.66 -7.92
CA ARG A 7 -48.08 74.84 -6.74
C ARG A 7 -49.19 73.86 -7.29
N PRO A 8 -50.07 73.24 -6.46
CA PRO A 8 -50.34 71.80 -6.25
C PRO A 8 -51.51 71.29 -7.15
N ILE A 9 -52.18 70.14 -7.02
CA ILE A 9 -53.20 69.70 -6.04
C ILE A 9 -53.44 68.18 -6.23
N LEU A 10 -53.83 67.52 -5.12
CA LEU A 10 -54.11 66.11 -4.85
C LEU A 10 -55.43 65.54 -5.40
N TYR A 11 -55.44 64.19 -5.59
CA TYR A 11 -56.57 63.21 -5.50
C TYR A 11 -57.62 63.19 -6.65
N ARG A 12 -58.09 62.06 -7.24
CA ARG A 12 -58.53 60.77 -6.65
C ARG A 12 -58.95 59.73 -7.75
N LYS A 13 -58.74 58.43 -7.45
CA LYS A 13 -59.50 57.19 -7.76
C LYS A 13 -59.58 56.49 -9.14
N ASP A 14 -59.31 55.17 -9.04
CA ASP A 14 -59.93 53.99 -9.68
C ASP A 14 -59.47 53.54 -11.08
N ARG A 15 -58.61 52.51 -11.13
CA ARG A 15 -59.01 51.11 -11.45
C ARG A 15 -57.80 50.16 -11.55
N ILE A 16 -57.92 49.03 -10.85
CA ILE A 16 -57.10 47.83 -10.96
C ILE A 16 -57.57 47.04 -12.20
N ILE A 17 -56.65 46.65 -13.10
CA ILE A 17 -56.73 45.39 -13.86
C ILE A 17 -55.30 44.83 -14.03
N HIS A 18 -55.18 43.54 -13.75
CA HIS A 18 -53.97 42.70 -13.71
C HIS A 18 -53.07 42.76 -14.96
N ASP A 19 -51.75 42.84 -14.75
CA ASP A 19 -50.73 42.50 -15.74
C ASP A 19 -49.93 41.28 -15.24
N LEU A 20 -50.00 40.19 -15.99
CA LEU A 20 -49.26 38.95 -15.80
C LEU A 20 -48.81 38.49 -17.18
N SER A 21 -47.53 38.08 -17.25
CA SER A 21 -46.88 37.25 -18.28
C SER A 21 -46.18 37.97 -19.46
N HIS A 22 -44.87 38.22 -19.29
CA HIS A 22 -43.90 38.11 -20.38
C HIS A 22 -43.04 36.86 -20.14
N ALA A 23 -43.46 35.72 -20.70
CA ALA A 23 -42.67 34.50 -20.72
C ALA A 23 -41.71 34.51 -21.91
N HIS A 24 -40.43 34.22 -21.66
CA HIS A 24 -39.45 33.92 -22.72
C HIS A 24 -39.88 32.70 -23.54
N PRO A 25 -39.61 32.65 -24.85
CA PRO A 25 -39.89 31.46 -25.65
C PRO A 25 -39.01 30.28 -25.20
N PRO A 26 -39.51 29.03 -25.25
CA PRO A 26 -38.74 27.86 -24.89
C PRO A 26 -37.57 27.64 -25.88
N PRO A 27 -36.43 27.09 -25.41
CA PRO A 27 -35.28 26.86 -26.26
C PRO A 27 -35.58 25.80 -27.34
N ASP A 28 -34.99 26.01 -28.53
CA ASP A 28 -35.15 25.14 -29.71
C ASP A 28 -34.71 23.69 -29.41
N PRO A 29 -35.58 22.68 -29.63
CA PRO A 29 -35.27 21.27 -29.38
C PRO A 29 -34.16 20.68 -30.28
N ARG A 30 -33.63 21.44 -31.26
CA ARG A 30 -32.63 20.93 -32.21
C ARG A 30 -31.17 21.15 -31.80
N VAL A 31 -30.89 21.79 -30.65
CA VAL A 31 -29.50 22.08 -30.21
C VAL A 31 -29.10 21.31 -28.94
N ALA A 32 -29.52 20.04 -28.82
CA ALA A 32 -29.07 19.17 -27.74
C ALA A 32 -28.70 17.76 -28.23
N ARG A 33 -27.60 17.67 -29.00
CA ARG A 33 -26.84 16.41 -29.13
C ARG A 33 -25.35 16.66 -28.98
N ARG A 34 -24.94 17.13 -27.80
CA ARG A 34 -23.64 16.69 -27.28
C ARG A 34 -23.85 15.25 -26.83
N ARG A 35 -23.31 14.30 -27.60
CA ARG A 35 -23.19 12.90 -27.19
C ARG A 35 -22.43 12.90 -25.86
N GLY A 36 -23.14 12.75 -24.75
CA GLY A 36 -22.51 12.21 -23.56
C GLY A 36 -21.92 10.88 -23.98
N SER A 37 -20.61 10.72 -23.84
CA SER A 37 -19.96 9.43 -23.97
C SER A 37 -20.52 8.52 -22.87
N THR A 38 -21.62 7.84 -23.17
CA THR A 38 -22.16 6.72 -22.39
C THR A 38 -21.21 5.53 -22.57
N HIS A 39 -20.00 5.64 -22.06
CA HIS A 39 -19.22 4.45 -21.76
C HIS A 39 -19.80 3.86 -20.48
N PRO A 40 -20.29 2.61 -20.50
CA PRO A 40 -20.63 1.93 -19.26
C PRO A 40 -19.42 2.01 -18.32
N PRO A 41 -19.63 2.10 -16.98
CA PRO A 41 -18.52 2.10 -16.04
C PRO A 41 -17.64 0.89 -16.35
N VAL A 42 -16.38 1.13 -16.73
CA VAL A 42 -15.49 0.04 -17.13
C VAL A 42 -15.28 -0.85 -15.94
N ASP A 43 -15.57 -2.12 -16.15
CA ASP A 43 -15.45 -3.16 -15.16
C ASP A 43 -13.97 -3.39 -14.82
N LEU A 44 -13.58 -3.03 -13.60
CA LEU A 44 -12.27 -3.36 -13.03
C LEU A 44 -12.28 -4.75 -12.37
N TYR A 45 -13.38 -5.48 -12.46
CA TYR A 45 -13.55 -6.84 -11.96
C TYR A 45 -13.91 -7.74 -13.14
N PRO A 46 -12.95 -7.99 -14.07
CA PRO A 46 -13.20 -8.92 -15.16
C PRO A 46 -13.77 -10.22 -14.57
N PRO A 47 -14.73 -10.86 -15.25
CA PRO A 47 -15.47 -11.97 -14.67
C PRO A 47 -14.49 -12.97 -14.08
N ALA A 48 -14.70 -13.34 -12.81
CA ALA A 48 -13.92 -14.36 -12.11
C ALA A 48 -14.16 -15.71 -12.79
N SER A 49 -13.59 -15.87 -13.98
CA SER A 49 -13.75 -17.04 -14.78
C SER A 49 -12.85 -18.13 -14.20
N ARG A 50 -13.29 -19.38 -14.26
CA ARG A 50 -12.42 -20.53 -13.96
C ARG A 50 -11.13 -20.49 -14.77
N GLU A 51 -11.14 -19.83 -15.93
CA GLU A 51 -9.98 -19.62 -16.79
C GLU A 51 -8.97 -18.63 -16.20
N THR A 52 -9.40 -17.53 -15.57
CA THR A 52 -8.51 -16.60 -14.86
C THR A 52 -7.72 -17.30 -13.75
N ILE A 53 -8.38 -18.18 -12.98
CA ILE A 53 -7.74 -18.98 -11.93
C ILE A 53 -6.80 -20.03 -12.53
N ARG A 54 -7.23 -20.76 -13.57
CA ARG A 54 -6.42 -21.78 -14.26
C ARG A 54 -5.15 -21.21 -14.89
N ASN A 55 -5.21 -19.96 -15.34
CA ASN A 55 -4.08 -19.31 -15.97
C ASN A 55 -3.13 -18.67 -14.95
N LEU A 56 -3.38 -18.72 -13.63
CA LEU A 56 -2.39 -18.22 -12.67
C LEU A 56 -1.12 -19.06 -12.73
N PRO A 57 0.06 -18.44 -12.66
CA PRO A 57 1.30 -19.21 -12.66
C PRO A 57 1.42 -20.04 -11.38
N GLY A 58 2.10 -21.18 -11.45
CA GLY A 58 2.19 -22.11 -10.31
C GLY A 58 2.76 -21.46 -9.04
N TRP A 59 3.72 -20.55 -9.18
CA TRP A 59 4.31 -19.80 -8.07
C TRP A 59 3.34 -18.81 -7.40
N TYR A 60 2.23 -18.45 -8.05
CA TYR A 60 1.21 -17.61 -7.42
C TYR A 60 0.33 -18.44 -6.47
N LEU A 61 -0.04 -19.64 -6.91
CA LEU A 61 -0.87 -20.57 -6.15
C LEU A 61 -0.08 -21.26 -5.04
N LYS A 62 1.20 -21.53 -5.30
CA LYS A 62 2.14 -22.11 -4.35
C LYS A 62 3.44 -21.29 -4.39
N PRO A 63 3.50 -20.17 -3.65
CA PRO A 63 4.71 -19.39 -3.52
C PRO A 63 5.89 -20.25 -3.09
N PRO A 64 7.10 -19.96 -3.59
CA PRO A 64 8.30 -20.59 -3.08
C PRO A 64 8.43 -20.37 -1.57
N THR A 65 9.08 -21.31 -0.90
CA THR A 65 9.46 -21.22 0.51
C THR A 65 10.97 -21.30 0.59
N ASP A 66 11.59 -20.39 1.35
CA ASP A 66 13.04 -20.31 1.53
C ASP A 66 13.32 -19.76 2.94
N ASP A 67 14.38 -20.24 3.57
CA ASP A 67 14.75 -19.81 4.93
C ASP A 67 15.33 -18.38 4.94
N ASN A 68 15.88 -17.93 3.82
CA ASN A 68 16.59 -16.66 3.65
C ASN A 68 15.76 -15.62 2.90
N TYR A 69 14.62 -16.01 2.32
CA TYR A 69 13.73 -15.13 1.59
C TYR A 69 12.26 -15.33 2.00
N LEU A 70 11.56 -14.21 2.25
CA LEU A 70 10.10 -14.21 2.25
C LEU A 70 9.59 -13.91 0.86
N PHE A 71 8.51 -14.57 0.48
CA PHE A 71 7.83 -14.35 -0.79
C PHE A 71 6.37 -13.98 -0.57
N ALA A 72 5.87 -13.09 -1.41
CA ALA A 72 4.43 -12.83 -1.46
C ALA A 72 3.99 -12.63 -2.91
N PRO A 73 3.04 -13.44 -3.41
CA PRO A 73 2.36 -13.15 -4.66
C PRO A 73 1.28 -12.08 -4.45
N ALA A 74 1.05 -11.25 -5.47
CA ALA A 74 -0.12 -10.40 -5.53
C ALA A 74 -0.53 -10.14 -6.98
N THR A 75 -1.81 -9.81 -7.18
CA THR A 75 -2.33 -9.42 -8.48
C THR A 75 -3.20 -8.17 -8.35
N ALA A 76 -3.08 -7.28 -9.32
CA ALA A 76 -3.90 -6.08 -9.40
C ALA A 76 -4.23 -5.77 -10.85
N VAL A 77 -5.32 -5.01 -11.04
CA VAL A 77 -5.79 -4.58 -12.36
C VAL A 77 -5.92 -3.06 -12.45
N SER A 78 -5.69 -2.54 -13.65
CA SER A 78 -5.85 -1.12 -13.97
C SER A 78 -5.94 -0.92 -15.48
N ARG A 79 -6.53 0.19 -15.92
CA ARG A 79 -6.47 0.59 -17.34
C ARG A 79 -5.08 1.08 -17.76
N ASP A 80 -4.25 1.44 -16.78
CA ASP A 80 -2.85 1.81 -16.98
C ASP A 80 -1.94 0.68 -16.47
N VAL A 81 -1.01 0.23 -17.31
CA VAL A 81 -0.09 -0.89 -17.01
C VAL A 81 0.75 -0.59 -15.77
N GLN A 82 1.32 0.62 -15.67
CA GLN A 82 2.20 0.99 -14.57
C GLN A 82 1.44 1.08 -13.26
N VAL A 83 0.20 1.59 -13.29
CA VAL A 83 -0.67 1.59 -12.12
C VAL A 83 -1.03 0.17 -11.67
N ALA A 84 -1.27 -0.77 -12.59
CA ALA A 84 -1.51 -2.18 -12.23
C ALA A 84 -0.27 -2.79 -11.55
N ILE A 85 0.92 -2.55 -12.09
CA ILE A 85 2.20 -3.01 -11.51
C ILE A 85 2.39 -2.44 -10.12
N ASN A 86 2.27 -1.12 -9.96
CA ASN A 86 2.51 -0.44 -8.69
C ASN A 86 1.56 -0.94 -7.59
N LYS A 87 0.28 -1.15 -7.92
CA LYS A 87 -0.71 -1.74 -6.99
C LYS A 87 -0.31 -3.15 -6.57
N ALA A 88 -0.03 -4.03 -7.54
CA ALA A 88 0.35 -5.42 -7.23
C ALA A 88 1.64 -5.48 -6.39
N GLN A 89 2.64 -4.64 -6.68
CA GLN A 89 3.84 -4.58 -5.86
C GLN A 89 3.54 -4.06 -4.45
N ALA A 90 2.70 -3.03 -4.30
CA ALA A 90 2.31 -2.51 -2.98
C ALA A 90 1.58 -3.57 -2.14
N ASP A 91 0.62 -4.29 -2.75
CA ASP A 91 -0.12 -5.36 -2.10
C ASP A 91 0.81 -6.50 -1.64
N ALA A 92 1.73 -6.92 -2.51
CA ALA A 92 2.73 -7.94 -2.16
C ALA A 92 3.70 -7.46 -1.07
N ARG A 93 4.12 -6.18 -1.09
CA ARG A 93 4.95 -5.60 -0.01
C ARG A 93 4.22 -5.59 1.33
N ASN A 94 2.93 -5.26 1.33
CA ASN A 94 2.11 -5.31 2.54
C ASN A 94 2.00 -6.74 3.08
N ALA A 95 1.82 -7.73 2.21
CA ALA A 95 1.80 -9.14 2.60
C ALA A 95 3.16 -9.61 3.16
N ILE A 96 4.28 -9.16 2.58
CA ILE A 96 5.62 -9.41 3.15
C ILE A 96 5.75 -8.76 4.54
N ALA A 97 5.30 -7.51 4.70
CA ALA A 97 5.37 -6.82 5.98
C ALA A 97 4.58 -7.54 7.08
N GLN A 98 3.41 -8.08 6.75
CA GLN A 98 2.62 -8.91 7.68
C GLN A 98 3.37 -10.20 8.07
N GLN A 99 3.96 -10.91 7.11
CA GLN A 99 4.78 -12.10 7.39
C GLN A 99 5.97 -11.76 8.30
N LEU A 100 6.60 -10.62 8.05
CA LEU A 100 7.72 -10.14 8.83
C LEU A 100 7.32 -9.81 10.27
N GLU A 101 6.19 -9.14 10.46
CA GLU A 101 5.64 -8.83 11.77
C GLU A 101 5.32 -10.09 12.56
N VAL A 102 4.79 -11.14 11.92
CA VAL A 102 4.56 -12.44 12.57
C VAL A 102 5.88 -13.06 13.02
N LYS A 103 6.89 -13.13 12.13
CA LYS A 103 8.18 -13.76 12.44
C LYS A 103 8.91 -13.02 13.57
N TYR A 104 9.12 -11.72 13.42
CA TYR A 104 9.93 -10.95 14.37
C TYR A 104 9.15 -10.45 15.58
N GLY A 105 7.81 -10.37 15.49
CA GLY A 105 6.96 -10.15 16.66
C GLY A 105 7.10 -11.27 17.69
N ALA A 106 7.23 -12.52 17.24
CA ALA A 106 7.53 -13.65 18.11
C ALA A 106 8.91 -13.52 18.78
N LEU A 107 9.94 -13.14 18.01
CA LEU A 107 11.29 -12.91 18.54
C LEU A 107 11.33 -11.77 19.57
N ASN A 108 10.66 -10.65 19.26
CA ASN A 108 10.53 -9.51 20.16
C ASN A 108 9.80 -9.89 21.45
N LYS A 109 8.72 -10.66 21.36
CA LYS A 109 7.98 -11.13 22.54
C LYS A 109 8.87 -11.99 23.45
N ARG A 110 9.62 -12.94 22.89
CA ARG A 110 10.58 -13.76 23.65
C ARG A 110 11.62 -12.90 24.34
N PHE A 111 12.18 -11.92 23.62
CA PHE A 111 13.14 -11.00 24.21
C PHE A 111 12.52 -10.24 25.40
N VAL A 112 11.32 -9.68 25.26
CA VAL A 112 10.60 -9.00 26.35
C VAL A 112 10.42 -9.91 27.59
N GLU A 113 10.09 -11.18 27.38
CA GLU A 113 9.97 -12.17 28.45
C GLU A 113 11.31 -12.45 29.15
N GLU A 114 12.43 -12.46 28.41
CA GLU A 114 13.78 -12.73 28.94
C GLU A 114 14.39 -11.57 29.74
N VAL A 115 14.23 -10.32 29.29
CA VAL A 115 14.80 -9.15 30.01
C VAL A 115 13.93 -8.70 31.20
N GLY A 116 12.66 -9.08 31.25
CA GLY A 116 11.74 -8.71 32.31
C GLY A 116 11.34 -7.22 32.32
N ARG A 117 10.40 -6.85 33.21
CA ARG A 117 9.81 -5.50 33.28
C ARG A 117 10.78 -4.39 33.70
N GLU A 118 11.88 -4.72 34.39
CA GLU A 118 12.90 -3.74 34.82
C GLU A 118 13.84 -3.34 33.67
N GLY A 119 13.80 -4.04 32.53
CA GLY A 119 14.64 -3.79 31.36
C GLY A 119 14.13 -2.74 30.39
N SER A 120 13.24 -1.80 30.80
CA SER A 120 12.57 -0.86 29.87
C SER A 120 13.52 -0.15 28.91
N GLN A 121 14.67 0.33 29.40
CA GLN A 121 15.67 0.99 28.56
C GLN A 121 16.28 0.07 27.49
N LEU A 122 16.49 -1.22 27.82
CA LEU A 122 16.99 -2.22 26.87
C LEU A 122 15.93 -2.59 25.84
N LEU A 123 14.67 -2.68 26.26
CA LEU A 123 13.53 -2.91 25.36
C LEU A 123 13.37 -1.76 24.36
N ASP A 124 13.54 -0.51 24.81
CA ASP A 124 13.48 0.66 23.95
C ASP A 124 14.61 0.66 22.92
N GLN A 125 15.85 0.37 23.37
CA GLN A 125 17.02 0.25 22.49
C GLN A 125 16.84 -0.85 21.44
N TYR A 126 16.42 -2.05 21.86
CA TYR A 126 16.14 -3.16 20.96
C TYR A 126 15.05 -2.80 19.95
N THR A 127 13.95 -2.19 20.42
CA THR A 127 12.83 -1.78 19.57
C THR A 127 13.28 -0.77 18.52
N GLN A 128 14.16 0.17 18.86
CA GLN A 128 14.68 1.16 17.92
C GLN A 128 15.57 0.53 16.85
N VAL A 129 16.50 -0.35 17.25
CA VAL A 129 17.34 -1.15 16.33
C VAL A 129 16.46 -1.96 15.38
N TYR A 130 15.52 -2.71 15.95
CA TYR A 130 14.59 -3.55 15.23
C TYR A 130 13.81 -2.77 14.17
N LYS A 131 13.16 -1.66 14.56
CA LYS A 131 12.40 -0.81 13.65
C LYS A 131 13.27 -0.24 12.52
N GLY A 132 14.50 0.15 12.84
CA GLY A 132 15.46 0.63 11.85
C GLY A 132 15.75 -0.43 10.78
N VAL A 133 16.11 -1.65 11.21
CA VAL A 133 16.43 -2.77 10.30
C VAL A 133 15.23 -3.19 9.47
N VAL A 134 14.05 -3.35 10.09
CA VAL A 134 12.80 -3.66 9.39
C VAL A 134 12.51 -2.63 8.30
N SER A 135 12.56 -1.34 8.65
CA SER A 135 12.28 -0.26 7.72
C SER A 135 13.22 -0.31 6.52
N THR A 136 14.53 -0.33 6.75
CA THR A 136 15.53 -0.38 5.67
C THR A 136 15.39 -1.64 4.80
N THR A 137 15.07 -2.78 5.40
CA THR A 137 14.96 -4.05 4.66
C THR A 137 13.68 -4.11 3.84
N LEU A 138 12.54 -3.65 4.36
CA LEU A 138 11.28 -3.58 3.60
C LEU A 138 11.43 -2.73 2.34
N TYR A 139 12.20 -1.63 2.39
CA TYR A 139 12.57 -0.86 1.19
C TYR A 139 13.40 -1.67 0.18
N GLY A 140 14.17 -2.66 0.64
CA GLY A 140 14.92 -3.60 -0.18
C GLY A 140 14.08 -4.71 -0.81
N SER A 141 12.77 -4.78 -0.55
CA SER A 141 11.88 -5.74 -1.22
C SER A 141 11.80 -5.46 -2.73
N ARG A 142 11.90 -6.52 -3.53
CA ARG A 142 11.97 -6.41 -4.99
C ARG A 142 11.11 -7.46 -5.70
N PRO A 143 10.66 -7.20 -6.94
CA PRO A 143 10.00 -8.21 -7.76
C PRO A 143 10.99 -9.32 -8.13
N ARG A 144 10.64 -10.57 -7.86
CA ARG A 144 11.33 -11.76 -8.35
C ARG A 144 10.78 -12.21 -9.70
N GLN A 145 9.46 -12.19 -9.84
CA GLN A 145 8.74 -12.58 -11.06
C GLN A 145 7.57 -11.64 -11.32
N GLN A 146 7.28 -11.40 -12.59
CA GLN A 146 6.19 -10.53 -13.01
C GLN A 146 5.58 -11.05 -14.31
N ILE A 147 4.25 -11.08 -14.37
CA ILE A 147 3.47 -11.38 -15.57
C ILE A 147 2.47 -10.24 -15.77
N LEU A 148 2.36 -9.76 -17.01
CA LEU A 148 1.35 -8.80 -17.44
C LEU A 148 0.38 -9.48 -18.41
N ARG A 149 -0.91 -9.18 -18.25
CA ARG A 149 -1.96 -9.68 -19.14
C ARG A 149 -2.93 -8.57 -19.49
N THR A 150 -3.48 -8.64 -20.69
CA THR A 150 -4.60 -7.81 -21.11
C THR A 150 -5.88 -8.60 -20.94
N GLU A 151 -6.84 -8.06 -20.18
CA GLU A 151 -8.14 -8.66 -19.91
C GLU A 151 -9.23 -7.65 -20.31
N GLY A 152 -9.73 -7.77 -21.54
CA GLY A 152 -10.63 -6.78 -22.13
C GLY A 152 -9.95 -5.40 -22.24
N SER A 153 -10.48 -4.40 -21.52
CA SER A 153 -9.97 -3.02 -21.51
C SER A 153 -9.05 -2.70 -20.33
N VAL A 154 -8.65 -3.70 -19.55
CA VAL A 154 -7.74 -3.53 -18.40
C VAL A 154 -6.50 -4.40 -18.53
N TYR A 155 -5.44 -4.01 -17.83
CA TYR A 155 -4.24 -4.79 -17.65
C TYR A 155 -4.23 -5.41 -16.26
N ARG A 156 -3.89 -6.70 -16.18
CA ARG A 156 -3.60 -7.41 -14.94
C ARG A 156 -2.10 -7.55 -14.77
N ALA A 157 -1.59 -7.13 -13.63
CA ALA A 157 -0.26 -7.50 -13.15
C ALA A 157 -0.39 -8.66 -12.16
N ILE A 158 0.50 -9.64 -12.28
CA ILE A 158 0.67 -10.76 -11.35
C ILE A 158 2.15 -10.75 -10.97
N ILE A 159 2.47 -10.51 -9.72
CA ILE A 159 3.84 -10.27 -9.25
C ILE A 159 4.15 -11.20 -8.08
N LEU A 160 5.37 -11.72 -8.05
CA LEU A 160 5.99 -12.34 -6.89
C LEU A 160 7.04 -11.38 -6.35
N MET A 161 6.82 -10.82 -5.16
CA MET A 161 7.86 -10.06 -4.46
C MET A 161 8.71 -10.99 -3.60
N GLU A 162 9.97 -10.63 -3.41
CA GLU A 162 10.89 -11.26 -2.46
C GLU A 162 11.48 -10.25 -1.48
N LEU A 163 11.76 -10.69 -0.25
CA LEU A 163 12.49 -9.95 0.79
C LEU A 163 13.60 -10.82 1.37
N PRO A 164 14.88 -10.39 1.34
CA PRO A 164 16.00 -11.17 1.85
C PRO A 164 16.06 -11.11 3.39
N VAL A 165 15.31 -11.98 4.07
CA VAL A 165 15.28 -12.04 5.54
C VAL A 165 16.56 -12.57 6.16
N GLY A 166 17.36 -13.36 5.45
CA GLY A 166 18.69 -13.77 5.92
C GLY A 166 19.63 -12.57 6.14
N GLU A 167 19.70 -11.67 5.15
CA GLU A 167 20.42 -10.39 5.27
C GLU A 167 19.86 -9.50 6.38
N MET A 168 18.54 -9.53 6.57
CA MET A 168 17.90 -8.77 7.64
C MET A 168 18.33 -9.28 9.02
N SER A 169 18.27 -10.60 9.26
CA SER A 169 18.73 -11.21 10.51
C SER A 169 20.21 -10.91 10.76
N ARG A 170 21.05 -10.94 9.72
CA ARG A 170 22.48 -10.57 9.80
C ARG A 170 22.65 -9.13 10.28
N LYS A 171 21.99 -8.16 9.62
CA LYS A 171 22.06 -6.74 9.99
C LYS A 171 21.51 -6.46 11.39
N LEU A 172 20.43 -7.14 11.78
CA LEU A 172 19.86 -7.04 13.13
C LEU A 172 20.88 -7.48 14.17
N LEU A 173 21.50 -8.66 13.98
CA LEU A 173 22.51 -9.18 14.89
C LEU A 173 23.74 -8.27 14.97
N GLU A 174 24.19 -7.71 13.85
CA GLU A 174 25.29 -6.75 13.80
C GLU A 174 25.00 -5.49 14.61
N GLN A 175 23.81 -4.90 14.44
CA GLN A 175 23.43 -3.70 15.19
C GLN A 175 23.25 -3.98 16.68
N ILE A 176 22.77 -5.17 17.05
CA ILE A 176 22.71 -5.59 18.46
C ILE A 176 24.11 -5.73 19.04
N ARG A 177 25.04 -6.40 18.32
CA ARG A 177 26.44 -6.56 18.76
C ARG A 177 27.19 -5.23 18.89
N ALA A 178 26.83 -4.24 18.07
CA ALA A 178 27.39 -2.89 18.15
C ALA A 178 26.96 -2.13 19.42
N GLN A 179 25.92 -2.59 20.12
CA GLN A 179 25.44 -2.01 21.38
C GLN A 179 25.84 -2.91 22.56
N GLU A 180 26.95 -2.58 23.22
CA GLU A 180 27.56 -3.45 24.25
C GLU A 180 26.58 -3.86 25.37
N GLN A 181 25.80 -2.92 25.90
CA GLN A 181 24.82 -3.19 26.96
C GLN A 181 23.70 -4.12 26.49
N LEU A 182 23.16 -3.85 25.29
CA LEU A 182 22.12 -4.67 24.68
C LEU A 182 22.65 -6.07 24.39
N TYR A 183 23.83 -6.18 23.77
CA TYR A 183 24.46 -7.46 23.46
C TYR A 183 24.72 -8.28 24.72
N THR A 184 25.25 -7.68 25.79
CA THR A 184 25.59 -8.38 27.03
C THR A 184 24.36 -9.05 27.66
N ARG A 185 23.20 -8.38 27.59
CA ARG A 185 21.93 -8.88 28.12
C ARG A 185 21.25 -9.85 27.16
N PHE A 186 21.33 -9.59 25.87
CA PHE A 186 20.67 -10.38 24.84
C PHE A 186 21.37 -11.72 24.60
N ARG A 187 22.71 -11.76 24.62
CA ARG A 187 23.51 -12.93 24.22
C ARG A 187 23.26 -14.22 25.01
N SER A 188 22.72 -14.12 26.22
CA SER A 188 22.38 -15.28 27.06
C SER A 188 20.98 -15.84 26.78
N GLY A 189 20.13 -15.09 26.08
CA GLY A 189 18.75 -15.44 25.79
C GLY A 189 18.59 -16.47 24.66
N GLU A 190 17.46 -17.17 24.66
CA GLU A 190 17.06 -18.06 23.57
C GLU A 190 16.78 -17.27 22.28
N ALA A 191 16.20 -16.07 22.41
CA ALA A 191 15.99 -15.17 21.26
C ALA A 191 17.30 -14.85 20.52
N PHE A 192 18.40 -14.63 21.25
CA PHE A 192 19.70 -14.43 20.62
C PHE A 192 20.24 -15.70 19.96
N LYS A 193 20.13 -16.86 20.63
CA LYS A 193 20.60 -18.13 20.07
C LYS A 193 19.89 -18.46 18.76
N GLU A 194 18.58 -18.24 18.70
CA GLU A 194 17.78 -18.42 17.50
C GLU A 194 18.22 -17.48 16.37
N LEU A 195 18.38 -16.18 16.67
CA LEU A 195 18.85 -15.20 15.70
C LEU A 195 20.28 -15.49 15.22
N ASP A 196 21.20 -15.85 16.11
CA ASP A 196 22.58 -16.22 15.78
C ASP A 196 22.64 -17.49 14.91
N ALA A 197 21.78 -18.47 15.20
CA ALA A 197 21.66 -19.68 14.39
C ALA A 197 21.09 -19.38 12.99
N GLU A 198 20.10 -18.48 12.86
CA GLU A 198 19.63 -18.00 11.56
C GLU A 198 20.75 -17.35 10.75
N VAL A 199 21.54 -16.47 11.37
CA VAL A 199 22.65 -15.79 10.70
C VAL A 199 23.73 -16.78 10.27
N LYS A 200 24.07 -17.76 11.11
CA LYS A 200 25.03 -18.82 10.74
C LYS A 200 24.57 -19.61 9.52
N ARG A 201 23.30 -20.06 9.50
CA ARG A 201 22.72 -20.75 8.33
C ARG A 201 22.78 -19.87 7.09
N TYR A 202 22.48 -18.58 7.23
CA TYR A 202 22.55 -17.63 6.14
C TYR A 202 23.97 -17.46 5.57
N GLU A 203 24.99 -17.34 6.43
CA GLU A 203 26.39 -17.24 6.01
C GLU A 203 26.91 -18.52 5.34
N GLU A 204 26.49 -19.69 5.83
CA GLU A 204 26.80 -20.98 5.19
C GLU A 204 26.15 -21.07 3.81
N TRP A 205 24.88 -20.69 3.70
CA TRP A 205 24.17 -20.62 2.43
C TRP A 205 24.85 -19.67 1.44
N LYS A 206 25.27 -18.47 1.87
CA LYS A 206 26.02 -17.53 1.02
C LYS A 206 27.29 -18.16 0.45
N LYS A 207 28.08 -18.84 1.29
CA LYS A 207 29.31 -19.53 0.88
C LYS A 207 29.02 -20.62 -0.16
N GLN A 208 27.98 -21.42 0.04
CA GLN A 208 27.58 -22.47 -0.91
C GLN A 208 27.12 -21.89 -2.26
N GLN A 209 26.48 -20.72 -2.25
CA GLN A 209 26.03 -20.02 -3.46
C GLN A 209 27.14 -19.17 -4.11
N GLY A 210 28.35 -19.12 -3.54
CA GLY A 210 29.44 -18.28 -4.04
C GLY A 210 29.20 -16.78 -3.88
N ILE A 211 28.26 -16.39 -3.01
CA ILE A 211 27.90 -15.00 -2.72
C ILE A 211 28.88 -14.49 -1.65
N ARG A 212 29.64 -13.44 -1.98
CA ARG A 212 30.54 -12.75 -1.02
C ARG A 212 29.75 -11.76 -0.17
#